data_AF-A0A7L5AIG5-F1
#
_entry.id   AF-A0A7L5AIG5-F1
#
_cell.length_a   1.000
_cell.length_b   1.000
_cell.length_c   1.000
_cell.angle_alpha   90.00
_cell.angle_beta   90.00
_cell.angle_gamma   90.00
#
_symmetry.space_group_name_H-M   'P 1'
#
loop_
_entity.id
_entity.type
_entity.pdbx_description
1 polymer ?
#
loop_
_entity_poly.entity_id
_entity_poly.type
_entity_poly.pdbx_seq_one_letter_code
_entity_poly.pdbx_strand_id
1 'polypeptide(L)'
;MHHEHTPAGLCLKAFTIWQAEDASDSSLAYWMVDNDFSNAQGISARPHSKHAVKWVSSLHRYEAFWRADGRSPRENTRNLTTLPTSERRLGQWGRYQRRFEENLCRYQEIRLDVSPAFKWDPHEEGWRARFDACTNHRSSTGRVPYLNSNDPIEFALARWLGRQMRQLQRGTLMATRAARLKAFIAEGPTI
;
A
#
# COMPACT_ATOMS: atom_id res chain seq x y z
N MET A 1 -15.20 3.89 -15.60
CA MET A 1 -14.30 4.35 -14.50
C MET A 1 -13.07 3.44 -14.34
N HIS A 2 -12.36 3.06 -15.43
CA HIS A 2 -11.19 2.16 -15.36
C HIS A 2 -9.85 2.86 -15.69
N HIS A 3 -9.84 4.18 -15.88
CA HIS A 3 -8.67 4.92 -16.41
C HIS A 3 -7.70 5.46 -15.35
N GLU A 4 -8.07 5.48 -14.07
CA GLU A 4 -7.29 6.16 -13.01
C GLU A 4 -5.98 5.46 -12.61
N HIS A 5 -5.87 4.15 -12.82
CA HIS A 5 -4.71 3.37 -12.36
C HIS A 5 -3.76 2.92 -13.49
N THR A 6 -3.89 3.53 -14.67
CA THR A 6 -2.99 3.29 -15.81
C THR A 6 -1.61 3.91 -15.54
N PRO A 7 -0.51 3.37 -16.12
CA PRO A 7 0.82 3.97 -15.97
C PRO A 7 0.85 5.46 -16.35
N ALA A 8 0.25 5.82 -17.49
CA ALA A 8 0.13 7.20 -17.95
C ALA A 8 -0.68 8.08 -16.98
N GLY A 9 -1.81 7.59 -16.46
CA GLY A 9 -2.61 8.32 -15.48
C GLY A 9 -1.85 8.60 -14.18
N LEU A 10 -1.11 7.62 -13.67
CA LEU A 10 -0.31 7.77 -12.45
C LEU A 10 0.89 8.70 -12.65
N CYS A 11 1.59 8.60 -13.79
CA CYS A 11 2.67 9.51 -14.15
C CYS A 11 2.17 10.95 -14.28
N LEU A 12 1.04 11.16 -14.96
CA LEU A 12 0.42 12.49 -15.10
C LEU A 12 0.02 13.07 -13.74
N LYS A 13 -0.61 12.26 -12.88
CA LYS A 13 -1.00 12.68 -11.53
C LYS A 13 0.22 13.09 -10.70
N ALA A 14 1.29 12.28 -10.74
CA ALA A 14 2.53 12.62 -10.05
C ALA A 14 3.14 13.94 -10.57
N PHE A 15 3.18 14.10 -11.90
CA PHE A 15 3.67 15.33 -12.53
C PHE A 15 2.86 16.57 -12.12
N THR A 16 1.53 16.46 -12.06
CA THR A 16 0.66 17.59 -11.65
C THR A 16 0.86 18.02 -10.20
N ILE A 17 1.23 17.10 -9.32
CA ILE A 17 1.52 17.38 -7.91
C ILE A 17 2.93 17.97 -7.77
N TRP A 18 3.87 17.47 -8.56
CA TRP A 18 5.27 17.88 -8.44
C TRP A 18 5.52 19.35 -8.77
N GLN A 19 4.67 20.02 -9.57
CA GLN A 19 4.73 21.45 -9.99
C GLN A 19 6.15 22.03 -9.92
N ALA A 20 6.84 22.16 -11.08
CA ALA A 20 8.28 22.36 -11.30
C ALA A 20 9.07 23.44 -10.49
N GLU A 21 8.56 23.99 -9.40
CA GLU A 21 9.12 25.06 -8.59
C GLU A 21 10.27 24.64 -7.64
N ASP A 22 10.70 23.38 -7.64
CA ASP A 22 12.01 22.99 -7.09
C ASP A 22 12.59 21.76 -7.80
N ALA A 23 12.85 21.92 -9.10
CA ALA A 23 13.36 20.85 -9.94
C ALA A 23 14.86 20.62 -9.72
N SER A 24 15.22 19.90 -8.65
CA SER A 24 16.53 19.29 -8.57
C SER A 24 16.74 18.38 -9.79
N ASP A 25 17.95 18.40 -10.39
CA ASP A 25 18.32 17.60 -11.57
C ASP A 25 17.96 16.11 -11.43
N SER A 26 17.99 15.61 -10.18
CA SER A 26 17.60 14.24 -9.85
C SER A 26 16.12 13.97 -10.15
N SER A 27 15.19 14.81 -9.67
CA SER A 27 13.74 14.61 -9.86
C SER A 27 13.33 14.61 -11.33
N LEU A 28 13.91 15.51 -12.12
CA LEU A 28 13.67 15.59 -13.57
C LEU A 28 14.08 14.28 -14.28
N ALA A 29 15.22 13.69 -13.92
CA ALA A 29 15.69 12.46 -14.53
C ALA A 29 14.74 11.27 -14.30
N TYR A 30 14.13 11.15 -13.12
CA TYR A 30 13.15 10.09 -12.84
C TYR A 30 11.83 10.33 -13.56
N TRP A 31 11.33 11.56 -13.56
CA TRP A 31 10.10 11.91 -14.28
C TRP A 31 10.23 11.65 -15.79
N MET A 32 11.32 12.06 -16.42
CA MET A 32 11.52 11.85 -17.86
C MET A 32 11.44 10.37 -18.23
N VAL A 33 12.11 9.50 -17.46
CA VAL A 33 12.07 8.05 -17.68
C VAL A 33 10.65 7.52 -17.46
N ASP A 34 9.95 7.95 -16.41
CA ASP A 34 8.59 7.50 -16.11
C ASP A 34 7.58 7.92 -17.18
N ASN A 35 7.70 9.15 -17.69
CA ASN A 35 6.91 9.67 -18.79
C ASN A 35 7.13 8.85 -20.08
N ASP A 36 8.38 8.55 -20.41
CA ASP A 36 8.71 7.77 -21.62
C ASP A 36 8.20 6.32 -21.49
N PHE A 37 8.38 5.68 -20.33
CA PHE A 37 7.82 4.36 -20.04
C PHE A 37 6.29 4.34 -20.14
N SER A 38 5.63 5.41 -19.70
CA SER A 38 4.18 5.49 -19.61
C SER A 38 3.49 5.77 -20.95
N ASN A 39 4.17 6.45 -21.89
CA ASN A 39 3.61 6.85 -23.18
C ASN A 39 3.84 5.84 -24.32
N ALA A 40 4.34 4.63 -24.03
CA ALA A 40 4.62 3.56 -25.00
C ALA A 40 5.57 3.96 -26.17
N GLN A 41 6.19 5.13 -26.09
CA GLN A 41 7.32 5.51 -26.93
C GLN A 41 8.53 4.79 -26.32
N GLY A 42 8.93 3.67 -26.93
CA GLY A 42 10.12 2.93 -26.49
C GLY A 42 11.26 3.91 -26.24
N ILE A 43 11.91 3.77 -25.07
CA ILE A 43 12.96 4.64 -24.50
C ILE A 43 13.49 5.62 -25.56
N SER A 44 13.08 6.89 -25.46
CA SER A 44 13.58 7.99 -26.27
C SER A 44 15.09 7.85 -26.46
N ALA A 45 15.62 8.17 -27.65
CA ALA A 45 17.05 8.11 -27.96
C ALA A 45 17.94 9.04 -27.09
N ARG A 46 17.36 9.67 -26.06
CA ARG A 46 18.03 10.52 -25.09
C ARG A 46 18.72 9.68 -24.01
N PRO A 47 19.93 10.07 -23.58
CA PRO A 47 20.62 9.37 -22.51
C PRO A 47 19.89 9.60 -21.17
N HIS A 48 19.40 8.52 -20.56
CA HIS A 48 18.81 8.55 -19.22
C HIS A 48 19.79 8.02 -18.16
N SER A 49 19.63 8.48 -16.92
CA SER A 49 20.35 7.91 -15.78
C SER A 49 20.02 6.42 -15.63
N LYS A 50 21.06 5.58 -15.53
CA LYS A 50 20.90 4.13 -15.29
C LYS A 50 20.12 3.83 -14.01
N HIS A 51 20.25 4.69 -12.99
CA HIS A 51 19.51 4.55 -11.74
C HIS A 51 18.02 4.86 -11.93
N ALA A 52 17.70 5.93 -12.66
CA ALA A 52 16.31 6.29 -12.99
C ALA A 52 15.61 5.17 -13.79
N VAL A 53 16.25 4.65 -14.83
CA VAL A 53 15.72 3.53 -15.63
C VAL A 53 15.43 2.30 -14.77
N LYS A 54 16.36 1.90 -13.89
CA LYS A 54 16.18 0.74 -13.00
C LYS A 54 15.04 0.94 -12.01
N TRP A 55 14.94 2.13 -11.42
CA TRP A 55 13.93 2.44 -10.43
C TRP A 55 12.53 2.45 -11.06
N VAL A 56 12.34 3.20 -12.16
CA VAL A 56 11.07 3.28 -12.88
C VAL A 56 10.64 1.91 -13.40
N SER A 57 11.56 1.14 -13.99
CA SER A 57 11.25 -0.23 -14.44
C SER A 57 10.76 -1.13 -13.30
N SER A 58 11.31 -0.97 -12.09
CA SER A 58 10.90 -1.75 -10.92
C SER A 58 9.54 -1.31 -10.41
N LEU A 59 9.28 0.00 -10.35
CA LEU A 59 7.96 0.56 -10.02
C LEU A 59 6.88 0.05 -10.97
N HIS A 60 7.10 0.12 -12.29
CA HIS A 60 6.13 -0.34 -13.28
C HIS A 60 5.83 -1.83 -13.15
N ARG A 61 6.85 -2.66 -12.89
CA ARG A 61 6.65 -4.10 -12.62
C ARG A 61 5.87 -4.34 -11.32
N TYR A 62 6.15 -3.54 -10.29
CA TYR A 62 5.44 -3.60 -9.01
C TYR A 62 3.95 -3.26 -9.18
N GLU A 63 3.64 -2.20 -9.94
CA GLU A 63 2.27 -1.80 -10.24
C GLU A 63 1.57 -2.78 -11.18
N ALA A 64 2.26 -3.31 -12.19
CA ALA A 64 1.72 -4.32 -13.08
C ALA A 64 1.32 -5.60 -12.32
N PHE A 65 2.16 -6.03 -11.37
CA PHE A 65 1.82 -7.13 -10.47
C PHE A 65 0.55 -6.81 -9.67
N TRP A 66 0.47 -5.62 -9.05
CA TRP A 66 -0.71 -5.22 -8.29
C TRP A 66 -1.99 -5.19 -9.15
N ARG A 67 -1.92 -4.71 -10.40
CA ARG A 67 -3.06 -4.71 -11.33
C ARG A 67 -3.51 -6.13 -11.68
N ALA A 68 -2.58 -7.08 -11.81
CA ALA A 68 -2.88 -8.47 -12.16
C ALA A 68 -3.40 -9.29 -10.97
N ASP A 69 -2.77 -9.13 -9.80
CA ASP A 69 -3.04 -9.94 -8.61
C ASP A 69 -4.04 -9.29 -7.63
N GLY A 70 -4.34 -8.00 -7.78
CA GLY A 70 -5.17 -7.23 -6.85
C GLY A 70 -4.53 -6.97 -5.48
N ARG A 71 -3.23 -7.25 -5.33
CA ARG A 71 -2.48 -7.11 -4.08
C ARG A 71 -1.02 -6.72 -4.34
N SER A 72 -0.38 -6.09 -3.37
CA SER A 72 1.03 -5.76 -3.46
C SER A 72 1.92 -7.01 -3.44
N PRO A 73 3.08 -7.01 -4.13
CA PRO A 73 4.07 -8.08 -4.07
C PRO A 73 4.57 -8.36 -2.65
N ARG A 74 4.65 -9.64 -2.27
CA ARG A 74 5.14 -10.07 -0.96
C ARG A 74 6.65 -10.25 -0.98
N GLU A 75 7.31 -9.75 0.05
CA GLU A 75 8.73 -10.04 0.31
C GLU A 75 8.91 -11.40 0.99
N ASN A 76 7.99 -11.74 1.90
CA ASN A 76 8.08 -12.93 2.73
C ASN A 76 6.70 -13.56 2.92
N THR A 77 6.70 -14.85 3.21
CA THR A 77 5.52 -15.65 3.55
C THR A 77 5.95 -16.75 4.52
N ARG A 78 5.00 -17.38 5.21
CA ARG A 78 5.29 -18.49 6.13
C ARG A 78 6.00 -19.66 5.46
N ASN A 79 5.76 -19.87 4.16
CA ASN A 79 6.43 -20.90 3.37
C ASN A 79 7.08 -20.30 2.12
N LEU A 80 8.39 -20.06 2.16
CA LEU A 80 9.13 -19.40 1.08
C LEU A 80 9.12 -20.17 -0.25
N THR A 81 8.83 -21.47 -0.26
CA THR A 81 8.77 -22.27 -1.50
C THR A 81 7.55 -21.90 -2.35
N THR A 82 6.50 -21.35 -1.74
CA THR A 82 5.29 -20.90 -2.45
C THR A 82 5.39 -19.46 -2.95
N LEU A 83 6.52 -18.78 -2.73
CA LEU A 83 6.75 -17.41 -3.16
C LEU A 83 7.71 -17.36 -4.35
N PRO A 84 7.20 -17.05 -5.56
CA PRO A 84 8.05 -16.89 -6.74
C PRO A 84 9.17 -15.87 -6.51
N THR A 85 10.37 -16.17 -7.01
CA THR A 85 11.53 -15.28 -6.87
C THR A 85 11.27 -13.88 -7.45
N SER A 86 10.49 -13.79 -8.53
CA SER A 86 10.07 -12.52 -9.15
C SER A 86 9.23 -11.67 -8.19
N GLU A 87 8.20 -12.26 -7.58
CA GLU A 87 7.36 -11.57 -6.59
C GLU A 87 8.19 -11.12 -5.38
N ARG A 88 9.03 -12.01 -4.85
CA ARG A 88 9.91 -11.72 -3.71
C ARG A 88 10.79 -10.51 -3.97
N ARG A 89 11.41 -10.41 -5.15
CA ARG A 89 12.27 -9.26 -5.52
C ARG A 89 11.49 -7.95 -5.57
N LEU A 90 10.24 -7.97 -6.04
CA LEU A 90 9.36 -6.79 -6.02
C LEU A 90 8.97 -6.40 -4.59
N GLY A 91 8.67 -7.39 -3.74
CA GLY A 91 8.42 -7.15 -2.31
C GLY A 91 9.62 -6.50 -1.61
N GLN A 92 10.83 -7.01 -1.87
CA GLN A 92 12.09 -6.44 -1.37
C GLN A 92 12.32 -5.01 -1.87
N TRP A 93 12.05 -4.76 -3.16
CA TRP A 93 12.13 -3.41 -3.73
C TRP A 93 11.18 -2.44 -2.99
N GLY A 94 9.94 -2.87 -2.72
CA GLY A 94 8.99 -2.07 -1.96
C GLY A 94 9.43 -1.80 -0.52
N ARG A 95 10.01 -2.81 0.17
CA ARG A 95 10.60 -2.59 1.50
C ARG A 95 11.77 -1.61 1.45
N TYR A 96 12.60 -1.69 0.42
CA TYR A 96 13.74 -0.79 0.26
C TYR A 96 13.28 0.66 0.14
N GLN A 97 12.21 0.94 -0.62
CA GLN A 97 11.67 2.29 -0.76
C GLN A 97 11.21 2.86 0.58
N ARG A 98 10.53 2.05 1.41
CA ARG A 98 10.12 2.46 2.76
C ARG A 98 11.30 2.68 3.71
N ARG A 99 12.31 1.81 3.65
CA ARG A 99 13.46 1.88 4.55
C ARG A 99 14.33 3.11 4.31
N PHE A 100 14.43 3.53 3.06
CA PHE A 100 15.30 4.61 2.60
C PHE A 100 14.49 5.75 1.99
N GLU A 101 13.33 6.04 2.59
CA GLU A 101 12.42 7.09 2.16
C GLU A 101 13.13 8.44 2.07
N GLU A 102 13.95 8.77 3.08
CA GLU A 102 14.80 9.98 3.15
C GLU A 102 15.80 10.15 1.98
N ASN A 103 16.07 9.08 1.22
CA ASN A 103 16.98 9.10 0.08
C ASN A 103 16.24 9.21 -1.26
N LEU A 104 14.91 9.26 -1.25
CA LEU A 104 14.12 9.43 -2.45
C LEU A 104 14.15 10.90 -2.87
N CYS A 105 14.23 11.16 -4.18
CA CYS A 105 13.99 12.51 -4.67
C CYS A 105 12.49 12.82 -4.61
N ARG A 106 12.16 14.11 -4.68
CA ARG A 106 10.79 14.59 -4.56
C ARG A 106 9.81 13.91 -5.53
N TYR A 107 10.24 13.70 -6.78
CA TYR A 107 9.41 12.99 -7.76
C TYR A 107 9.15 11.53 -7.38
N GLN A 108 10.16 10.81 -6.85
CA GLN A 108 10.00 9.41 -6.46
C GLN A 108 9.02 9.25 -5.31
N GLU A 109 9.08 10.12 -4.30
CA GLU A 109 8.12 10.16 -3.18
C GLU A 109 6.69 10.32 -3.70
N ILE A 110 6.45 11.40 -4.46
CA ILE A 110 5.13 11.70 -5.03
C ILE A 110 4.65 10.53 -5.89
N ARG A 111 5.52 9.93 -6.69
CA ARG A 111 5.15 8.85 -7.60
C ARG A 111 4.76 7.57 -6.85
N LEU A 112 5.36 7.32 -5.68
CA LEU A 112 4.96 6.26 -4.76
C LEU A 112 3.65 6.60 -4.02
N ASP A 113 3.46 7.86 -3.60
CA ASP A 113 2.24 8.33 -2.93
C ASP A 113 0.98 8.16 -3.78
N VAL A 114 1.06 8.52 -5.06
CA VAL A 114 -0.09 8.40 -5.97
C VAL A 114 -0.37 6.96 -6.39
N SER A 115 0.57 6.03 -6.16
CA SER A 115 0.44 4.65 -6.58
C SER A 115 -0.49 3.87 -5.64
N PRO A 116 -1.63 3.32 -6.12
CA PRO A 116 -2.51 2.52 -5.28
C PRO A 116 -1.86 1.20 -4.83
N ALA A 117 -0.84 0.75 -5.56
CA ALA A 117 -0.12 -0.49 -5.30
C ALA A 117 0.83 -0.38 -4.10
N PHE A 118 1.34 0.81 -3.82
CA PHE A 118 2.34 1.05 -2.79
C PHE A 118 1.71 1.65 -1.53
N LYS A 119 2.17 1.18 -0.37
CA LYS A 119 1.77 1.68 0.94
C LYS A 119 3.02 1.91 1.76
N TRP A 120 3.13 3.08 2.39
CA TRP A 120 4.23 3.43 3.29
C TRP A 120 4.22 2.60 4.58
N ASP A 121 3.04 2.34 5.12
CA ASP A 121 2.87 1.40 6.23
C ASP A 121 1.81 0.32 5.90
N PRO A 122 2.23 -0.78 5.23
CA PRO A 122 1.33 -1.89 4.93
C PRO A 122 0.72 -2.55 6.18
N HIS A 123 1.37 -2.44 7.34
CA HIS A 123 0.88 -3.04 8.58
C HIS A 123 -0.21 -2.20 9.21
N GLU A 124 -0.06 -0.88 9.24
CA GLU A 124 -1.10 0.05 9.70
C GLU A 124 -2.29 0.04 8.74
N GLU A 125 -2.06 0.07 7.43
CA GLU A 125 -3.13 -0.03 6.43
C GLU A 125 -3.91 -1.34 6.56
N GLY A 126 -3.21 -2.45 6.73
CA GLY A 126 -3.84 -3.76 6.96
C GLY A 126 -4.58 -3.86 8.31
N TRP A 127 -4.12 -3.13 9.34
CA TRP A 127 -4.82 -3.02 10.61
C TRP A 127 -6.10 -2.19 10.44
N ARG A 128 -6.00 -1.01 9.81
CA ARG A 128 -7.12 -0.10 9.55
C ARG A 128 -8.22 -0.77 8.73
N ALA A 129 -7.87 -1.42 7.63
CA ALA A 129 -8.85 -2.13 6.80
C ALA A 129 -9.64 -3.21 7.56
N ARG A 130 -8.98 -3.94 8.48
CA ARG A 130 -9.66 -4.94 9.32
C ARG A 130 -10.52 -4.30 10.40
N PHE A 131 -10.05 -3.21 11.00
CA PHE A 131 -10.82 -2.43 11.96
C PHE A 131 -12.10 -1.88 11.30
N ASP A 132 -11.96 -1.25 10.12
CA ASP A 132 -13.07 -0.72 9.34
C ASP A 132 -14.07 -1.83 8.98
N ALA A 133 -13.59 -3.03 8.65
CA ALA A 133 -14.46 -4.19 8.42
C ALA A 133 -15.25 -4.61 9.68
N CYS A 134 -14.64 -4.56 10.88
CA CYS A 134 -15.36 -4.77 12.14
C CYS A 134 -16.41 -3.67 12.39
N THR A 135 -16.07 -2.41 12.14
CA THR A 135 -17.00 -1.28 12.26
C THR A 135 -18.18 -1.43 11.30
N ASN A 136 -17.93 -1.74 10.03
CA ASN A 136 -18.96 -1.93 9.02
C ASN A 136 -19.87 -3.12 9.34
N HIS A 137 -19.30 -4.23 9.84
CA HIS A 137 -20.10 -5.36 10.32
C HIS A 137 -21.04 -4.94 11.45
N ARG A 138 -20.54 -4.15 12.40
CA ARG A 138 -21.35 -3.62 13.49
C ARG A 138 -22.45 -2.68 13.00
N SER A 139 -22.13 -1.75 12.11
CA SER A 139 -23.12 -0.82 11.55
C SER A 139 -24.22 -1.53 10.76
N SER A 140 -23.90 -2.63 10.09
CA SER A 140 -24.88 -3.39 9.29
C SER A 140 -25.70 -4.39 10.09
N THR A 141 -25.16 -4.96 11.17
CA THR A 141 -25.82 -6.00 11.96
C THR A 141 -26.32 -5.53 13.33
N GLY A 142 -25.92 -4.35 13.77
CA GLY A 142 -26.13 -3.82 15.13
C GLY A 142 -25.24 -4.46 16.20
N ARG A 143 -24.40 -5.44 15.85
CA ARG A 143 -23.60 -6.23 16.80
C ARG A 143 -22.13 -6.32 16.43
N VAL A 144 -21.29 -6.54 17.43
CA VAL A 144 -19.86 -6.82 17.22
C VAL A 144 -19.69 -8.25 16.68
N PRO A 145 -18.73 -8.51 15.76
CA PRO A 145 -18.43 -9.86 15.29
C PRO A 145 -18.09 -10.81 16.45
N TYR A 146 -18.68 -12.01 16.46
CA TYR A 146 -18.42 -13.02 17.49
C TYR A 146 -17.99 -14.38 16.89
N LEU A 147 -17.29 -15.18 17.69
CA LEU A 147 -16.58 -16.39 17.24
C LEU A 147 -17.49 -17.57 16.89
N ASN A 148 -18.79 -17.54 17.21
CA ASN A 148 -19.70 -18.66 16.96
C ASN A 148 -20.59 -18.43 15.72
N SER A 149 -20.25 -17.46 14.87
CA SER A 149 -20.98 -17.24 13.63
C SER A 149 -20.69 -18.37 12.63
N ASN A 150 -21.74 -18.81 11.93
CA ASN A 150 -21.61 -19.71 10.78
C ASN A 150 -21.05 -19.00 9.53
N ASP A 151 -20.98 -17.66 9.54
CA ASP A 151 -20.34 -16.87 8.49
C ASP A 151 -18.80 -16.86 8.68
N PRO A 152 -18.02 -17.43 7.74
CA PRO A 152 -16.56 -17.43 7.80
C PRO A 152 -15.95 -16.02 7.86
N ILE A 153 -16.63 -15.01 7.28
CA ILE A 153 -16.14 -13.62 7.28
C ILE A 153 -16.29 -13.04 8.68
N GLU A 154 -17.48 -13.10 9.27
CA GLU A 154 -17.73 -12.69 10.67
C GLU A 154 -16.78 -13.42 11.64
N PHE A 155 -16.62 -14.74 11.48
CA PHE A 155 -15.69 -15.52 12.30
C PHE A 155 -14.25 -14.99 12.23
N ALA A 156 -13.77 -14.68 11.03
CA ALA A 156 -12.44 -14.14 10.82
C ALA A 156 -12.26 -12.75 11.45
N LEU A 157 -13.28 -11.88 11.38
CA LEU A 157 -13.30 -10.58 12.03
C LEU A 157 -13.29 -10.71 13.55
N ALA A 158 -14.14 -11.58 14.11
CA ALA A 158 -14.21 -11.85 15.54
C ALA A 158 -12.87 -12.37 16.09
N ARG A 159 -12.23 -13.31 15.37
CA ARG A 159 -10.91 -13.84 15.74
C ARG A 159 -9.83 -12.77 15.72
N TRP A 160 -9.86 -11.87 14.74
CA TRP A 160 -8.94 -10.75 14.68
C TRP A 160 -9.18 -9.75 15.82
N LEU A 161 -10.44 -9.38 16.07
CA LEU A 161 -10.84 -8.45 17.14
C LEU A 161 -10.43 -8.98 18.52
N GLY A 162 -10.69 -10.27 18.81
CA GLY A 162 -10.26 -10.91 20.05
C GLY A 162 -8.73 -10.93 20.23
N ARG A 163 -7.94 -10.96 19.15
CA ARG A 163 -6.49 -10.75 19.24
C ARG A 163 -6.15 -9.30 19.62
N GLN A 164 -6.84 -8.31 19.04
CA GLN A 164 -6.62 -6.90 19.37
C GLN A 164 -6.97 -6.60 20.83
N MET A 165 -8.09 -7.14 21.33
CA MET A 165 -8.51 -6.99 22.73
C MET A 165 -7.48 -7.60 23.70
N ARG A 166 -6.91 -8.77 23.38
CA ARG A 166 -5.82 -9.35 24.19
C ARG A 166 -4.56 -8.49 24.19
N GLN A 167 -4.21 -7.86 23.06
CA GLN A 167 -3.08 -6.94 22.99
C GLN A 167 -3.33 -5.67 23.81
N LEU A 168 -4.56 -5.14 23.76
CA LEU A 168 -5.02 -4.02 24.56
C LEU A 168 -4.91 -4.33 26.07
N GLN A 169 -5.41 -5.49 26.50
CA GLN A 169 -5.34 -5.94 27.90
C GLN A 169 -3.89 -6.09 28.38
N ARG A 170 -2.99 -6.53 27.50
CA ARG A 170 -1.55 -6.67 27.80
C ARG A 170 -0.77 -5.35 27.69
N GLY A 171 -1.41 -4.25 27.30
CA GLY A 171 -0.72 -2.96 27.09
C GLY A 171 0.27 -2.94 25.93
N THR A 172 0.18 -3.90 24.99
CA THR A 172 1.10 -4.04 23.84
C THR A 172 0.56 -3.46 22.54
N LEU A 173 -0.68 -2.98 22.57
CA LEU A 173 -1.31 -2.33 21.42
C LEU A 173 -0.89 -0.85 21.39
N MET A 174 -0.47 -0.38 20.21
CA MET A 174 -0.11 1.03 19.98
C MET A 174 -1.23 1.97 20.47
N ALA A 175 -0.85 3.10 21.07
CA ALA A 175 -1.79 4.01 21.75
C ALA A 175 -2.96 4.47 20.86
N THR A 176 -2.70 4.81 19.59
CA THR A 176 -3.74 5.23 18.63
C THR A 176 -4.73 4.09 18.35
N ARG A 177 -4.23 2.87 18.12
CA ARG A 177 -5.05 1.66 17.93
C ARG A 177 -5.85 1.31 19.18
N ALA A 178 -5.24 1.47 20.36
CA ALA A 178 -5.87 1.25 21.65
C ALA A 178 -7.03 2.22 21.88
N ALA A 179 -6.86 3.52 21.59
CA ALA A 179 -7.92 4.52 21.69
C ALA A 179 -9.10 4.18 20.77
N ARG A 180 -8.82 3.86 19.49
CA ARG A 180 -9.85 3.42 18.52
C ARG A 180 -10.60 2.19 18.98
N LEU A 181 -9.90 1.18 19.47
CA LEU A 181 -10.51 -0.06 19.93
C LEU A 181 -11.35 0.14 21.19
N LYS A 182 -10.90 0.98 22.14
CA LYS A 182 -11.68 1.35 23.32
C LYS A 182 -12.98 2.07 22.95
N ALA A 183 -12.92 3.03 22.04
CA ALA A 183 -14.11 3.73 21.54
C ALA A 183 -15.10 2.74 20.89
N PHE A 184 -14.61 1.87 20.00
CA PHE A 184 -15.41 0.85 19.34
C PHE A 184 -16.10 -0.12 20.33
N ILE A 185 -15.47 -0.46 21.45
CA ILE A 185 -16.07 -1.33 22.48
C ILE A 185 -17.06 -0.56 23.37
N ALA A 186 -16.77 0.72 23.65
CA ALA A 186 -17.57 1.56 24.55
C ALA A 186 -18.89 2.02 23.92
N GLU A 187 -18.96 2.12 22.59
CA GLU A 187 -20.22 2.17 21.88
C GLU A 187 -21.02 0.91 22.29
N GLY A 188 -22.04 1.03 23.12
CA GLY A 188 -22.93 -0.08 23.51
C GLY A 188 -23.87 -0.48 22.37
N PRO A 189 -24.56 -1.62 22.44
CA PRO A 189 -25.53 -2.01 21.40
C PRO A 189 -26.54 -0.88 21.19
N THR A 190 -26.70 -0.45 19.95
CA THR A 190 -27.77 0.49 19.58
C THR A 190 -29.07 -0.31 19.72
N ILE A 191 -29.80 -0.06 20.80
CA ILE A 191 -31.10 -0.69 21.13
C ILE A 191 -32.11 -0.37 20.04
#